data_AF-I7JAL9-F1
#
_entry.id   AF-I7JAL9-F1
#
_cell.length_a   1.000
_cell.length_b   1.000
_cell.length_c   1.000
_cell.angle_alpha   90.00
_cell.angle_beta   90.00
_cell.angle_gamma   90.00
#
_symmetry.space_group_name_H-M   'P 1'
#
loop_
_entity.id
_entity.type
_entity.pdbx_description
1 polymer ?
#
loop_
_entity_poly.entity_id
_entity_poly.type
_entity_poly.pdbx_seq_one_letter_code
_entity_poly.pdbx_strand_id
1 'polypeptide(L)'
;MIIKTTKHAFGGLKFNWNRRLYVWRASFYYNVVSVLLSLGILFTFTFHYLLKRFSFFVNYSCSSKSIRTMTLYILIVMIITGCILITSLVLGRVCNIFSNYTLTDFMSTGKWLDRIGFTVKWFPWLIALLMFLWLILLCISIAWIFINPHHWCSDRWVDEAVSSVVNCRLIYSTDPSCVVDSIDYNYRKVRECNSPDTLESKSFLLFAKKTPEDTCSVTNRTVCDAYKSIISGKKDIDWTHRDLIGCAGSSAKRVEDYMDFENSSDLYKYTQLFAIIGSVVYAIIVGFFIFLKNVTEFDAMFYQPKDPNESLFFKIIRPFTPWSN
;
A
#
# COMPACT_ATOMS: atom_id res chain seq x y z
N MET A 1 31.85 -3.89 -69.53
CA MET A 1 32.63 -4.55 -68.48
C MET A 1 31.90 -4.35 -67.16
N ILE A 2 31.34 -5.46 -66.66
CA ILE A 2 30.73 -5.74 -65.35
C ILE A 2 30.52 -4.55 -64.38
N ILE A 3 29.25 -4.19 -64.16
CA ILE A 3 28.76 -3.84 -62.81
C ILE A 3 27.50 -4.66 -62.57
N LYS A 4 27.71 -5.76 -61.84
CA LYS A 4 26.68 -6.63 -61.27
C LYS A 4 26.53 -6.15 -59.83
N THR A 5 25.47 -5.41 -59.49
CA THR A 5 25.16 -5.07 -58.10
C THR A 5 23.67 -5.23 -57.83
N THR A 6 23.40 -6.22 -56.96
CA THR A 6 22.35 -6.22 -55.94
C THR A 6 20.90 -6.13 -56.42
N LYS A 7 20.39 -7.25 -56.95
CA LYS A 7 18.94 -7.53 -57.10
C LYS A 7 18.37 -8.45 -56.01
N HIS A 8 19.10 -8.70 -54.91
CA HIS A 8 18.66 -9.56 -53.81
C HIS A 8 18.85 -8.88 -52.46
N ALA A 9 17.82 -8.22 -51.94
CA ALA A 9 17.67 -7.91 -50.51
C ALA A 9 16.26 -7.41 -50.14
N PHE A 10 15.54 -6.76 -51.07
CA PHE A 10 14.24 -6.13 -50.76
C PHE A 10 13.00 -6.99 -51.02
N GLY A 11 13.16 -8.24 -51.47
CA GLY A 11 12.03 -9.13 -51.81
C GLY A 11 11.28 -9.72 -50.61
N GLY A 12 11.84 -9.67 -49.40
CA GLY A 12 11.25 -10.22 -48.18
C GLY A 12 10.37 -9.24 -47.38
N LEU A 13 10.24 -8.00 -47.83
CA LEU A 13 9.49 -6.92 -47.17
C LEU A 13 8.26 -6.51 -47.97
N LYS A 14 7.53 -7.46 -48.57
CA LYS A 14 6.14 -7.18 -48.97
C LYS A 14 5.29 -7.17 -47.71
N PHE A 15 5.37 -6.04 -47.00
CA PHE A 15 4.41 -5.65 -45.96
C PHE A 15 3.01 -5.69 -46.58
N ASN A 16 2.15 -6.57 -46.07
CA ASN A 16 0.76 -6.60 -46.47
C ASN A 16 0.04 -5.50 -45.67
N TRP A 17 -0.19 -4.35 -46.31
CA TRP A 17 -0.73 -3.13 -45.73
C TRP A 17 -2.25 -3.16 -45.45
N ASN A 18 -2.84 -4.34 -45.33
CA ASN A 18 -4.26 -4.45 -45.01
C ASN A 18 -4.49 -4.48 -43.50
N ARG A 19 -4.71 -3.27 -42.96
CA ARG A 19 -5.48 -2.95 -41.74
C ARG A 19 -4.77 -3.20 -40.40
N ARG A 20 -4.30 -2.11 -39.77
CA ARG A 20 -3.70 -2.00 -38.40
C ARG A 20 -4.72 -2.26 -37.28
N LEU A 21 -5.45 -3.37 -37.35
CA LEU A 21 -6.68 -3.62 -36.59
C LEU A 21 -6.48 -4.06 -35.13
N TYR A 22 -5.26 -4.15 -34.60
CA TYR A 22 -5.03 -4.84 -33.32
C TYR A 22 -4.38 -3.97 -32.22
N VAL A 23 -3.78 -2.82 -32.56
CA VAL A 23 -3.13 -1.92 -31.57
C VAL A 23 -4.12 -1.27 -30.61
N TRP A 24 -5.38 -1.06 -31.04
CA TRP A 24 -6.44 -0.51 -30.18
C TRP A 24 -6.77 -1.44 -28.99
N ARG A 25 -6.57 -2.76 -29.12
CA ARG A 25 -6.78 -3.72 -28.02
C ARG A 25 -5.78 -3.49 -26.89
N ALA A 26 -4.52 -3.22 -27.24
CA ALA A 26 -3.50 -2.85 -26.26
C ALA A 26 -3.80 -1.49 -25.62
N SER A 27 -4.28 -0.51 -26.40
CA SER A 27 -4.76 0.76 -25.83
C SER A 27 -5.90 0.55 -24.83
N PHE A 28 -6.89 -0.27 -25.19
CA PHE A 28 -8.01 -0.64 -24.32
C PHE A 28 -7.53 -1.31 -23.03
N TYR A 29 -6.62 -2.29 -23.13
CA TYR A 29 -6.00 -2.94 -21.97
C TYR A 29 -5.36 -1.91 -21.02
N TYR A 30 -4.47 -1.06 -21.54
CA TYR A 30 -3.79 -0.08 -20.70
C TYR A 30 -4.75 0.93 -20.05
N ASN A 31 -5.81 1.34 -20.76
CA ASN A 31 -6.84 2.21 -20.19
C ASN A 31 -7.62 1.53 -19.05
N VAL A 32 -8.03 0.27 -19.22
CA VAL A 32 -8.71 -0.51 -18.17
C VAL A 32 -7.79 -0.69 -16.96
N VAL A 33 -6.53 -1.06 -17.18
CA VAL A 33 -5.53 -1.17 -16.12
C VAL A 33 -5.34 0.17 -15.40
N SER A 34 -5.28 1.29 -16.12
CA SER A 34 -5.20 2.61 -15.52
C SER A 34 -6.42 2.93 -14.64
N VAL A 35 -7.64 2.56 -15.04
CA VAL A 35 -8.85 2.74 -14.21
C VAL A 35 -8.75 1.91 -12.93
N LEU A 36 -8.42 0.62 -13.05
CA LEU A 36 -8.26 -0.28 -11.90
C LEU A 36 -7.19 0.22 -10.92
N LEU A 37 -6.04 0.64 -11.44
CA LEU A 37 -4.94 1.18 -10.61
C LEU A 37 -5.30 2.52 -9.97
N SER A 38 -6.07 3.38 -10.65
CA SER A 38 -6.54 4.64 -10.06
C SER A 38 -7.43 4.38 -8.85
N LEU A 39 -8.37 3.44 -8.96
CA LEU A 39 -9.18 2.99 -7.82
C LEU A 39 -8.30 2.38 -6.71
N GLY A 40 -7.34 1.53 -7.09
CA GLY A 40 -6.40 0.92 -6.15
C GLY A 40 -5.59 1.94 -5.34
N ILE A 41 -5.09 3.00 -5.99
CA ILE A 41 -4.36 4.09 -5.33
C ILE A 41 -5.28 4.86 -4.38
N LEU A 42 -6.53 5.15 -4.79
CA LEU A 42 -7.50 5.81 -3.91
C LEU A 42 -7.75 5.01 -2.62
N PHE A 43 -7.98 3.70 -2.74
CA PHE A 43 -8.16 2.82 -1.59
C PHE A 43 -6.89 2.70 -0.73
N THR A 44 -5.72 2.57 -1.36
CA THR A 44 -4.42 2.51 -0.66
C THR A 44 -4.14 3.80 0.10
N PHE A 45 -4.43 4.95 -0.50
CA PHE A 45 -4.30 6.26 0.14
C PHE A 45 -5.26 6.41 1.32
N THR A 46 -6.51 5.99 1.14
CA THR A 46 -7.51 5.99 2.22
C THR A 46 -7.03 5.14 3.39
N PHE A 47 -6.52 3.93 3.13
CA PHE A 47 -5.99 3.07 4.18
C PHE A 47 -4.80 3.70 4.90
N HIS A 48 -3.84 4.27 4.15
CA HIS A 48 -2.69 4.99 4.71
C HIS A 48 -3.13 6.16 5.60
N TYR A 49 -4.14 6.91 5.16
CA TYR A 49 -4.71 8.02 5.92
C TYR A 49 -5.36 7.55 7.23
N LEU A 50 -6.19 6.50 7.17
CA LEU A 50 -6.83 5.92 8.36
C LEU A 50 -5.80 5.39 9.36
N LEU A 51 -4.74 4.74 8.89
CA LEU A 51 -3.66 4.24 9.72
C LEU A 51 -2.92 5.38 10.46
N LYS A 52 -2.68 6.51 9.78
CA LYS A 52 -2.00 7.67 10.38
C LYS A 52 -2.87 8.49 11.33
N ARG A 53 -4.20 8.43 11.21
CA ARG A 53 -5.10 9.27 12.03
C ARG A 53 -5.27 8.77 13.45
N PHE A 54 -4.85 7.53 13.77
CA PHE A 54 -4.93 6.92 15.12
C PHE A 54 -6.28 7.11 15.83
N SER A 55 -7.37 7.23 15.08
CA SER A 55 -8.73 7.39 15.63
C SER A 55 -9.65 6.28 15.13
N PHE A 56 -9.36 5.75 13.95
CA PHE A 56 -10.15 4.67 13.36
C PHE A 56 -9.77 3.30 13.95
N PHE A 57 -8.48 2.95 13.94
CA PHE A 57 -7.98 1.73 14.56
C PHE A 57 -7.54 2.03 16.00
N VAL A 58 -8.23 1.45 16.98
CA VAL A 58 -7.96 1.71 18.41
C VAL A 58 -7.66 0.43 19.18
N ASN A 59 -8.31 -0.68 18.80
CA ASN A 59 -8.25 -1.95 19.49
C ASN A 59 -6.98 -2.78 19.24
N TYR A 60 -6.05 -2.35 18.40
CA TYR A 60 -4.84 -3.12 18.13
C TYR A 60 -3.78 -2.90 19.22
N SER A 61 -3.05 -3.96 19.55
CA SER A 61 -1.92 -3.95 20.46
C SER A 61 -0.64 -4.19 19.69
N CYS A 62 0.22 -3.17 19.62
CA CYS A 62 1.38 -3.22 18.74
C CYS A 62 2.42 -2.15 19.03
N SER A 63 3.69 -2.51 18.83
CA SER A 63 4.79 -1.56 18.92
C SER A 63 4.74 -0.49 17.81
N SER A 64 5.26 0.70 18.11
CA SER A 64 5.43 1.79 17.12
C SER A 64 6.29 1.37 15.93
N LYS A 65 7.24 0.43 16.13
CA LYS A 65 8.08 -0.14 15.07
C LYS A 65 7.26 -0.91 14.05
N SER A 66 6.34 -1.77 14.49
CA SER A 66 5.47 -2.56 13.62
C SER A 66 4.56 -1.65 12.77
N ILE A 67 3.92 -0.64 13.39
CA ILE A 67 3.10 0.34 12.66
C ILE A 67 3.92 1.11 11.62
N ARG A 68 5.16 1.48 11.94
CA ARG A 68 6.07 2.11 10.97
C ARG A 68 6.36 1.19 9.79
N THR A 69 6.60 -0.10 10.04
CA THR A 69 6.81 -1.10 8.97
C THR A 69 5.59 -1.23 8.07
N MET A 70 4.38 -1.33 8.64
CA MET A 70 3.13 -1.37 7.87
C MET A 70 2.94 -0.09 7.03
N THR A 71 3.22 1.07 7.62
CA THR A 71 3.14 2.37 6.92
C THR A 71 4.12 2.44 5.74
N LEU A 72 5.35 1.94 5.93
CA LEU A 72 6.37 1.88 4.87
C LEU A 72 5.92 0.94 3.74
N TYR A 73 5.41 -0.24 4.08
CA TYR A 73 4.88 -1.21 3.13
C TYR A 73 3.77 -0.59 2.25
N ILE A 74 2.76 0.04 2.86
CA ILE A 74 1.66 0.71 2.14
C ILE A 74 2.21 1.80 1.21
N LEU A 75 3.20 2.57 1.66
CA LEU A 75 3.84 3.61 0.86
C LEU A 75 4.61 3.04 -0.35
N ILE A 76 5.33 1.93 -0.17
CA ILE A 76 6.02 1.24 -1.28
C ILE A 76 5.00 0.74 -2.32
N VAL A 77 3.90 0.10 -1.86
CA VAL A 77 2.82 -0.33 -2.75
C VAL A 77 2.24 0.85 -3.53
N MET A 78 2.00 1.99 -2.87
CA MET A 78 1.48 3.20 -3.49
C MET A 78 2.42 3.78 -4.55
N ILE A 79 3.73 3.77 -4.31
CA ILE A 79 4.73 4.23 -5.29
C ILE A 79 4.76 3.31 -6.49
N ILE A 80 4.85 1.99 -6.29
CA ILE A 80 4.91 1.01 -7.38
C ILE A 80 3.64 1.09 -8.24
N THR A 81 2.46 1.08 -7.62
CA THR A 81 1.17 1.19 -8.33
C THR A 81 1.02 2.54 -9.04
N GLY A 82 1.50 3.63 -8.43
CA GLY A 82 1.57 4.96 -9.04
C GLY A 82 2.44 5.00 -10.30
N CYS A 83 3.64 4.41 -10.25
CA CYS A 83 4.51 4.30 -11.41
C CYS A 83 3.86 3.49 -12.53
N ILE A 84 3.27 2.33 -12.23
CA ILE A 84 2.57 1.50 -13.21
C ILE A 84 1.39 2.27 -13.83
N LEU A 85 0.63 3.02 -13.02
CA LEU A 85 -0.49 3.84 -13.50
C LEU A 85 -0.03 4.87 -14.52
N ILE A 86 1.00 5.67 -14.19
CA ILE A 86 1.51 6.73 -15.08
C ILE A 86 2.00 6.11 -16.39
N THR A 87 2.80 5.03 -16.31
CA THR A 87 3.32 4.36 -17.51
C THR A 87 2.19 3.75 -18.35
N SER A 88 1.15 3.18 -17.72
CA SER A 88 -0.02 2.63 -18.41
C SER A 88 -0.84 3.73 -19.09
N LEU A 89 -1.03 4.89 -18.46
CA LEU A 89 -1.71 6.03 -19.08
C LEU A 89 -0.97 6.51 -20.33
N VAL A 90 0.35 6.65 -20.24
CA VAL A 90 1.19 7.05 -21.38
C VAL A 90 1.07 6.03 -22.51
N LEU A 91 1.22 4.73 -22.22
CA LEU A 91 1.11 3.67 -23.23
C LEU A 91 -0.29 3.58 -23.83
N GLY A 92 -1.34 3.72 -23.03
CA GLY A 92 -2.72 3.74 -23.51
C GLY A 92 -2.95 4.84 -24.54
N ARG A 93 -2.41 6.05 -24.28
CA ARG A 93 -2.47 7.19 -25.20
C ARG A 93 -1.62 6.97 -26.45
N VAL A 94 -0.39 6.51 -26.30
CA VAL A 94 0.52 6.28 -27.42
C VAL A 94 -0.01 5.18 -28.35
N CYS A 95 -0.51 4.07 -27.80
CA CYS A 95 -1.15 3.01 -28.58
C CYS A 95 -2.40 3.51 -29.33
N ASN A 96 -3.20 4.39 -28.72
CA ASN A 96 -4.36 5.00 -29.38
C ASN A 96 -3.94 5.92 -30.54
N ILE A 97 -2.83 6.64 -30.40
CA ILE A 97 -2.28 7.45 -31.47
C ILE A 97 -1.84 6.55 -32.64
N PHE A 98 -1.13 5.45 -32.37
CA PHE A 98 -0.72 4.50 -33.41
C PHE A 98 -1.88 3.77 -34.08
N SER A 99 -3.02 3.59 -33.39
CA SER A 99 -4.21 2.98 -34.00
C SER A 99 -4.95 3.92 -34.95
N ASN A 100 -4.84 5.25 -34.75
CA ASN A 100 -5.63 6.24 -35.49
C ASN A 100 -4.86 6.96 -36.60
N TYR A 101 -3.52 6.93 -36.59
CA TYR A 101 -2.67 7.66 -37.55
C TYR A 101 -1.76 6.72 -38.35
N THR A 102 -1.49 7.06 -39.61
CA THR A 102 -0.58 6.27 -40.48
C THR A 102 0.89 6.61 -40.20
N LEU A 103 1.83 5.67 -40.41
CA LEU A 103 3.26 5.96 -40.16
C LEU A 103 3.80 7.07 -41.05
N THR A 104 3.25 7.17 -42.27
CA THR A 104 3.57 8.19 -43.26
C THR A 104 3.27 9.59 -42.75
N ASP A 105 2.21 9.76 -41.96
CA ASP A 105 1.89 11.04 -41.34
C ASP A 105 2.93 11.42 -40.25
N PHE A 106 3.49 10.42 -39.55
CA PHE A 106 4.51 10.63 -38.52
C PHE A 106 5.93 10.82 -39.05
N MET A 107 6.24 10.38 -40.28
CA MET A 107 7.57 10.59 -40.85
C MET A 107 7.86 12.10 -41.08
N SER A 108 6.82 12.93 -41.19
CA SER A 108 6.94 14.39 -41.26
C SER A 108 7.38 15.03 -39.93
N THR A 109 7.26 14.32 -38.80
CA THR A 109 7.42 14.87 -37.45
C THR A 109 8.84 14.71 -36.88
N GLY A 110 9.77 14.12 -37.64
CA GLY A 110 11.19 14.03 -37.30
C GLY A 110 11.47 13.42 -35.91
N LYS A 111 12.22 14.14 -35.06
CA LYS A 111 12.71 13.67 -33.74
C LYS A 111 11.62 13.20 -32.76
N TRP A 112 10.35 13.58 -32.98
CA TRP A 112 9.24 13.12 -32.14
C TRP A 112 8.88 11.66 -32.38
N LEU A 113 9.04 11.16 -33.61
CA LEU A 113 8.84 9.75 -33.94
C LEU A 113 9.80 8.86 -33.14
N ASP A 114 11.07 9.26 -33.05
CA ASP A 114 12.10 8.49 -32.32
C ASP A 114 11.78 8.38 -30.82
N ARG A 115 11.32 9.47 -30.20
CA ARG A 115 10.94 9.49 -28.78
C ARG A 115 9.70 8.64 -28.51
N ILE A 116 8.70 8.70 -29.37
CA ILE A 116 7.47 7.91 -29.25
C ILE A 116 7.78 6.43 -29.48
N GLY A 117 8.59 6.11 -30.49
CA GLY A 117 9.05 4.75 -30.78
C GLY A 117 9.84 4.13 -29.62
N PHE A 118 10.75 4.91 -29.00
CA PHE A 118 11.46 4.49 -27.79
C PHE A 118 10.47 4.17 -26.65
N THR A 119 9.48 5.04 -26.43
CA THR A 119 8.48 4.89 -25.37
C THR A 119 7.69 3.59 -25.53
N VAL A 120 7.13 3.33 -26.73
CA VAL A 120 6.36 2.10 -26.95
C VAL A 120 7.21 0.85 -26.78
N LYS A 121 8.48 0.91 -27.18
CA LYS A 121 9.37 -0.25 -27.13
C LYS A 121 9.83 -0.58 -25.71
N TRP A 122 10.14 0.42 -24.90
CA TRP A 122 10.79 0.21 -23.59
C TRP A 122 9.86 0.35 -22.38
N PHE A 123 8.78 1.13 -22.46
CA PHE A 123 7.87 1.28 -21.31
C PHE A 123 7.16 -0.02 -20.92
N PRO A 124 6.79 -0.92 -21.85
CA PRO A 124 6.20 -2.20 -21.47
C PRO A 124 7.17 -3.10 -20.71
N TRP A 125 8.47 -2.94 -20.92
CA TRP A 125 9.48 -3.61 -20.10
C TRP A 125 9.53 -3.02 -18.69
N LEU A 126 9.47 -1.69 -18.55
CA LEU A 126 9.36 -1.04 -17.25
C LEU A 126 8.10 -1.48 -16.50
N ILE A 127 6.95 -1.57 -17.18
CA ILE A 127 5.72 -2.11 -16.57
C ILE A 127 5.92 -3.56 -16.12
N ALA A 128 6.48 -4.41 -16.97
CA ALA A 128 6.72 -5.82 -16.62
C ALA A 128 7.63 -5.96 -15.39
N LEU A 129 8.69 -5.15 -15.31
CA LEU A 129 9.56 -5.08 -14.14
C LEU A 129 8.80 -4.65 -12.88
N LEU A 130 8.03 -3.56 -12.95
CA LEU A 130 7.25 -3.06 -11.81
C LEU A 130 6.17 -4.07 -11.36
N MET A 131 5.53 -4.75 -12.32
CA MET A 131 4.57 -5.83 -12.04
C MET A 131 5.25 -7.04 -11.37
N PHE A 132 6.49 -7.36 -11.74
CA PHE A 132 7.27 -8.42 -11.08
C PHE A 132 7.66 -8.03 -9.65
N LEU A 133 8.11 -6.80 -9.44
CA LEU A 133 8.39 -6.27 -8.09
C LEU A 133 7.12 -6.26 -7.22
N TRP A 134 5.97 -5.90 -7.80
CA TRP A 134 4.69 -5.94 -7.11
C TRP A 134 4.30 -7.37 -6.72
N LEU A 135 4.51 -8.36 -7.59
CA LEU A 135 4.28 -9.78 -7.26
C LEU A 135 5.14 -10.24 -6.08
N ILE A 136 6.45 -9.96 -6.12
CA ILE A 136 7.35 -10.30 -5.02
C ILE A 136 6.85 -9.68 -3.72
N LEU A 137 6.47 -8.41 -3.75
CA LEU A 137 5.97 -7.69 -2.59
C LEU A 137 4.68 -8.31 -2.04
N LEU A 138 3.74 -8.70 -2.91
CA LEU A 138 2.50 -9.39 -2.54
C LEU A 138 2.81 -10.74 -1.89
N CYS A 139 3.63 -11.58 -2.52
CA CYS A 139 4.02 -12.89 -2.00
C CYS A 139 4.69 -12.78 -0.63
N ILE A 140 5.66 -11.88 -0.48
CA ILE A 140 6.34 -11.64 0.80
C ILE A 140 5.34 -11.16 1.85
N SER A 141 4.46 -10.21 1.49
CA SER A 141 3.50 -9.66 2.46
C SER A 141 2.50 -10.70 2.96
N ILE A 142 1.93 -11.52 2.06
CA ILE A 142 1.00 -12.58 2.43
C ILE A 142 1.72 -13.61 3.32
N ALA A 143 2.90 -14.09 2.89
CA ALA A 143 3.66 -15.04 3.69
C ALA A 143 3.98 -14.47 5.09
N TRP A 144 4.42 -13.21 5.16
CA TRP A 144 4.80 -12.58 6.43
C TRP A 144 3.61 -12.35 7.37
N ILE A 145 2.43 -12.01 6.83
CA ILE A 145 1.19 -11.82 7.59
C ILE A 145 0.75 -13.10 8.31
N PHE A 146 0.99 -14.28 7.71
CA PHE A 146 0.61 -15.56 8.28
C PHE A 146 1.73 -16.21 9.12
N ILE A 147 3.01 -16.01 8.75
CA ILE A 147 4.15 -16.56 9.51
C ILE A 147 4.33 -15.82 10.84
N ASN A 148 4.16 -14.50 10.86
CA ASN A 148 4.37 -13.70 12.07
C ASN A 148 3.27 -12.63 12.26
N PRO A 149 2.07 -13.06 12.71
CA PRO A 149 0.90 -12.19 12.83
C PRO A 149 1.11 -11.06 13.85
N HIS A 150 1.91 -11.27 14.90
CA HIS A 150 2.24 -10.26 15.91
C HIS A 150 2.94 -9.03 15.31
N HIS A 151 3.82 -9.22 14.31
CA HIS A 151 4.44 -8.09 13.61
C HIS A 151 3.46 -7.23 12.78
N TRP A 152 2.28 -7.77 12.49
CA TRP A 152 1.18 -7.09 11.80
C TRP A 152 0.06 -6.67 12.74
N CYS A 153 0.35 -6.60 14.04
CA CYS A 153 -0.56 -6.13 15.07
C CYS A 153 -1.82 -7.01 15.17
N SER A 154 -1.66 -8.33 15.10
CA SER A 154 -2.76 -9.29 15.28
C SER A 154 -3.45 -9.13 16.63
N ASP A 155 -2.68 -8.81 17.65
CA ASP A 155 -3.16 -8.84 19.02
C ASP A 155 -4.10 -7.67 19.28
N ARG A 156 -5.12 -7.93 20.08
CA ARG A 156 -6.21 -7.01 20.34
C ARG A 156 -6.28 -6.67 21.83
N TRP A 157 -6.63 -5.41 22.12
CA TRP A 157 -7.04 -4.97 23.46
C TRP A 157 -8.51 -5.33 23.71
N VAL A 158 -8.80 -5.82 24.91
CA VAL A 158 -10.19 -5.93 25.40
C VAL A 158 -10.83 -4.54 25.51
N ASP A 159 -12.15 -4.46 25.43
CA ASP A 159 -12.87 -3.20 25.31
C ASP A 159 -12.64 -2.27 26.52
N GLU A 160 -12.36 -2.83 27.70
CA GLU A 160 -12.00 -2.07 28.90
C GLU A 160 -10.66 -1.34 28.77
N ALA A 161 -9.67 -1.97 28.13
CA ALA A 161 -8.32 -1.42 27.96
C ALA A 161 -8.21 -0.41 26.81
N VAL A 162 -9.18 -0.43 25.88
CA VAL A 162 -9.27 0.55 24.81
C VAL A 162 -9.36 1.98 25.37
N SER A 163 -9.98 2.19 26.54
CA SER A 163 -10.02 3.52 27.17
C SER A 163 -8.63 4.03 27.56
N SER A 164 -7.73 3.15 28.02
CA SER A 164 -6.34 3.52 28.33
C SER A 164 -5.59 3.99 27.09
N VAL A 165 -5.77 3.31 25.96
CA VAL A 165 -5.19 3.71 24.67
C VAL A 165 -5.71 5.09 24.25
N VAL A 166 -7.03 5.31 24.31
CA VAL A 166 -7.64 6.59 23.96
C VAL A 166 -7.14 7.70 24.87
N ASN A 167 -7.12 7.47 26.18
CA ASN A 167 -6.62 8.41 27.18
C ASN A 167 -5.15 8.78 26.94
N CYS A 168 -4.29 7.80 26.63
CA CYS A 168 -2.90 8.04 26.24
C CYS A 168 -2.81 8.93 24.99
N ARG A 169 -3.59 8.62 23.95
CA ARG A 169 -3.59 9.39 22.70
C ARG A 169 -4.02 10.84 22.94
N LEU A 170 -5.09 11.06 23.73
CA LEU A 170 -5.61 12.39 24.05
C LEU A 170 -4.59 13.27 24.79
N ILE A 171 -3.91 12.69 25.79
CA ILE A 171 -2.86 13.38 26.55
C ILE A 171 -1.71 13.81 25.63
N TYR A 172 -1.24 12.92 24.74
CA TYR A 172 -0.14 13.26 23.83
C TYR A 172 -0.55 14.06 22.60
N SER A 173 -1.85 14.17 22.28
CA SER A 173 -2.36 14.93 21.13
C SER A 173 -2.67 16.40 21.42
N THR A 174 -2.28 16.91 22.59
CA THR A 174 -2.47 18.31 22.99
C THR A 174 -3.93 18.70 23.16
N ASP A 175 -4.76 17.80 23.69
CA ASP A 175 -6.15 18.15 24.05
C ASP A 175 -6.14 19.20 25.18
N PRO A 176 -6.82 20.36 25.04
CA PRO A 176 -6.87 21.39 26.07
C PRO A 176 -7.48 20.90 27.39
N SER A 177 -8.21 19.78 27.37
CA SER A 177 -8.88 19.21 28.54
C SER A 177 -7.89 18.69 29.59
N CYS A 178 -6.68 18.26 29.18
CA CYS A 178 -5.69 17.70 30.08
C CYS A 178 -4.25 18.07 29.68
N VAL A 179 -3.81 19.26 30.11
CA VAL A 179 -2.43 19.74 29.88
C VAL A 179 -1.52 19.28 31.03
N VAL A 180 -0.50 18.48 30.75
CA VAL A 180 0.51 18.01 31.72
C VAL A 180 1.86 18.65 31.40
N ASP A 181 2.35 19.52 32.29
CA ASP A 181 3.53 20.37 32.04
C ASP A 181 4.85 19.57 31.84
N SER A 182 4.91 18.33 32.35
CA SER A 182 6.08 17.46 32.24
C SER A 182 6.10 16.59 30.97
N ILE A 183 5.07 16.67 30.13
CA ILE A 183 4.92 15.85 28.93
C ILE A 183 5.20 16.68 27.69
N ASP A 184 6.24 16.30 26.95
CA ASP A 184 6.49 16.81 25.60
C ASP A 184 5.46 16.21 24.61
N TYR A 185 4.62 17.08 24.04
CA TYR A 185 3.56 16.74 23.08
C TYR A 185 4.16 16.39 21.73
N ASN A 186 4.05 15.12 21.34
CA ASN A 186 4.68 14.63 20.12
C ASN A 186 3.83 13.57 19.44
N TYR A 187 3.55 13.77 18.16
CA TYR A 187 2.86 12.80 17.31
C TYR A 187 3.56 11.43 17.27
N ARG A 188 4.89 11.36 17.53
CA ARG A 188 5.60 10.09 17.71
C ARG A 188 5.12 9.31 18.94
N LYS A 189 4.86 9.98 20.06
CA LYS A 189 4.39 9.37 21.31
C LYS A 189 2.95 8.88 21.20
N VAL A 190 2.11 9.55 20.41
CA VAL A 190 0.76 9.07 20.08
C VAL A 190 0.80 7.67 19.44
N ARG A 191 1.84 7.37 18.65
CA ARG A 191 2.01 6.04 18.03
C ARG A 191 2.37 4.94 19.02
N GLU A 192 2.95 5.32 20.15
CA GLU A 192 3.39 4.39 21.19
C GLU A 192 2.24 3.98 22.12
N CYS A 193 1.12 4.73 22.11
CA CYS A 193 -0.04 4.47 22.96
C CYS A 193 -0.75 3.13 22.75
N ASN A 194 -0.45 2.41 21.67
CA ASN A 194 -0.97 1.06 21.43
C ASN A 194 0.02 -0.03 21.84
N SER A 195 1.21 0.34 22.29
CA SER A 195 2.22 -0.61 22.75
C SER A 195 1.91 -1.02 24.19
N PRO A 196 1.86 -2.32 24.50
CA PRO A 196 1.69 -2.82 25.87
C PRO A 196 2.69 -2.21 26.85
N ASP A 197 3.97 -2.24 26.49
CA ASP A 197 5.07 -1.71 27.31
C ASP A 197 4.87 -0.24 27.67
N THR A 198 4.31 0.56 26.76
CA THR A 198 4.07 1.99 26.98
C THR A 198 2.91 2.21 27.94
N LEU A 199 1.83 1.45 27.80
CA LEU A 199 0.67 1.58 28.69
C LEU A 199 1.00 1.16 30.12
N GLU A 200 1.81 0.11 30.28
CA GLU A 200 2.26 -0.37 31.58
C GLU A 200 3.26 0.59 32.23
N SER A 201 4.37 0.92 31.53
CA SER A 201 5.44 1.74 32.08
C SER A 201 5.02 3.18 32.40
N LYS A 202 3.97 3.69 31.75
CA LYS A 202 3.39 5.01 32.02
C LYS A 202 2.11 4.95 32.86
N SER A 203 1.75 3.77 33.38
CA SER A 203 0.62 3.57 34.28
C SER A 203 -0.75 3.98 33.70
N PHE A 204 -0.89 3.95 32.37
CA PHE A 204 -2.17 4.24 31.70
C PHE A 204 -3.23 3.16 31.95
N LEU A 205 -2.81 1.94 32.32
CA LEU A 205 -3.72 0.83 32.65
C LEU A 205 -4.52 1.07 33.93
N LEU A 206 -4.09 1.99 34.81
CA LEU A 206 -4.88 2.44 35.96
C LEU A 206 -6.15 3.19 35.53
N PHE A 207 -6.16 3.72 34.29
CA PHE A 207 -7.26 4.43 33.66
C PHE A 207 -7.98 3.59 32.60
N ALA A 208 -7.78 2.26 32.64
CA ALA A 208 -8.66 1.32 31.97
C ALA A 208 -10.04 1.39 32.62
N LYS A 209 -11.09 1.01 31.92
CA LYS A 209 -12.41 0.86 32.56
C LYS A 209 -12.39 -0.35 33.49
N LYS A 210 -13.14 -0.27 34.58
CA LYS A 210 -13.33 -1.42 35.48
C LYS A 210 -14.26 -2.46 34.86
N THR A 211 -15.33 -2.01 34.21
CA THR A 211 -16.24 -2.81 33.39
C THR A 211 -16.44 -2.15 32.01
N PRO A 212 -16.88 -2.88 30.97
CA PRO A 212 -17.07 -2.32 29.63
C PRO A 212 -18.01 -1.09 29.58
N GLU A 213 -19.02 -1.07 30.46
CA GLU A 213 -20.05 -0.02 30.53
C GLU A 213 -19.58 1.25 31.26
N ASP A 214 -18.55 1.14 32.10
CA ASP A 214 -18.04 2.27 32.88
C ASP A 214 -17.43 3.36 32.00
N THR A 215 -17.36 4.58 32.55
CA THR A 215 -16.68 5.71 31.90
C THR A 215 -15.39 6.05 32.66
N CYS A 216 -14.26 6.00 31.96
CA CYS A 216 -12.97 6.48 32.46
C CYS A 216 -12.25 7.25 31.35
N SER A 217 -12.33 8.58 31.38
CA SER A 217 -11.73 9.44 30.36
C SER A 217 -11.03 10.65 30.94
N VAL A 218 -9.84 10.96 30.39
CA VAL A 218 -9.04 12.14 30.77
C VAL A 218 -9.65 13.47 30.34
N THR A 219 -10.74 13.45 29.56
CA THR A 219 -11.55 14.66 29.31
C THR A 219 -12.25 15.14 30.58
N ASN A 220 -12.48 14.23 31.55
CA ASN A 220 -12.91 14.61 32.89
C ASN A 220 -11.70 15.14 33.67
N ARG A 221 -11.84 16.37 34.19
CA ARG A 221 -10.79 17.06 34.96
C ARG A 221 -10.30 16.25 36.15
N THR A 222 -11.19 15.56 36.86
CA THR A 222 -10.82 14.73 38.01
C THR A 222 -9.91 13.56 37.61
N VAL A 223 -10.19 12.94 36.46
CA VAL A 223 -9.38 11.84 35.91
C VAL A 223 -8.02 12.35 35.43
N CYS A 224 -7.99 13.51 34.78
CA CYS A 224 -6.76 14.18 34.38
C CYS A 224 -5.88 14.54 35.60
N ASP A 225 -6.46 15.13 36.64
CA ASP A 225 -5.74 15.54 37.85
C ASP A 225 -5.22 14.33 38.64
N ALA A 226 -5.96 13.22 38.64
CA ALA A 226 -5.48 11.94 39.13
C ALA A 226 -4.24 11.48 38.34
N TYR A 227 -4.28 11.46 37.00
CA TYR A 227 -3.13 11.08 36.17
C TYR A 227 -1.90 11.96 36.41
N LYS A 228 -2.08 13.29 36.51
CA LYS A 228 -1.01 14.23 36.88
C LYS A 228 -0.37 13.86 38.21
N SER A 229 -1.18 13.54 39.21
CA SER A 229 -0.73 13.17 40.54
C SER A 229 0.15 11.92 40.51
N ILE A 230 -0.20 10.92 39.70
CA ILE A 230 0.62 9.70 39.50
C ILE A 230 1.97 10.05 38.90
N ILE A 231 2.02 10.86 37.83
CA ILE A 231 3.28 11.26 37.20
C ILE A 231 4.15 12.09 38.15
N SER A 232 3.54 12.94 38.97
CA SER A 232 4.24 13.71 40.00
C SER A 232 4.71 12.88 41.19
N GLY A 233 4.45 11.56 41.21
CA GLY A 233 4.91 10.64 42.24
C GLY A 233 4.02 10.55 43.48
N LYS A 234 2.82 11.13 43.46
CA LYS A 234 1.83 10.94 44.54
C LYS A 234 1.16 9.57 44.39
N LYS A 235 1.15 8.79 45.47
CA LYS A 235 0.59 7.42 45.48
C LYS A 235 -0.82 7.32 46.05
N ASP A 236 -1.26 8.32 46.81
CA ASP A 236 -2.56 8.32 47.49
C ASP A 236 -3.61 9.05 46.65
N ILE A 237 -4.19 8.35 45.68
CA ILE A 237 -5.31 8.83 44.89
C ILE A 237 -6.59 8.17 45.40
N ASP A 238 -7.60 8.99 45.66
CA ASP A 238 -8.92 8.49 46.05
C ASP A 238 -9.70 7.95 44.84
N TRP A 239 -9.49 6.67 44.54
CA TRP A 239 -10.21 5.95 43.49
C TRP A 239 -11.70 5.73 43.80
N THR A 240 -12.16 6.06 45.01
CA THR A 240 -13.58 5.95 45.39
C THR A 240 -14.40 7.17 45.00
N HIS A 241 -13.74 8.25 44.55
CA HIS A 241 -14.40 9.45 44.05
C HIS A 241 -15.34 9.10 42.90
N ARG A 242 -16.51 9.77 42.84
CA ARG A 242 -17.59 9.49 41.88
C ARG A 242 -17.13 9.43 40.42
N ASP A 243 -16.19 10.30 40.05
CA ASP A 243 -15.64 10.39 38.69
C ASP A 243 -14.56 9.35 38.37
N LEU A 244 -13.96 8.72 39.40
CA LEU A 244 -12.86 7.75 39.28
C LEU A 244 -13.32 6.31 39.50
N ILE A 245 -14.52 6.10 40.06
CA ILE A 245 -15.04 4.77 40.41
C ILE A 245 -15.15 3.80 39.22
N GLY A 246 -15.33 4.34 38.01
CA GLY A 246 -15.38 3.58 36.75
C GLY A 246 -14.00 3.26 36.17
N CYS A 247 -12.92 3.85 36.71
CA CYS A 247 -11.54 3.52 36.35
C CYS A 247 -11.06 2.29 37.15
N ALA A 248 -10.18 1.50 36.56
CA ALA A 248 -9.63 0.32 37.19
C ALA A 248 -8.83 0.66 38.47
N GLY A 249 -8.09 1.77 38.47
CA GLY A 249 -7.37 2.28 39.63
C GLY A 249 -6.46 1.23 40.25
N SER A 250 -6.56 1.05 41.57
CA SER A 250 -5.81 0.03 42.32
C SER A 250 -6.19 -1.42 41.96
N SER A 251 -7.31 -1.63 41.28
CA SER A 251 -7.76 -2.94 40.78
C SER A 251 -7.33 -3.22 39.34
N ALA A 252 -6.43 -2.41 38.78
CA ALA A 252 -5.87 -2.66 37.46
C ALA A 252 -5.19 -4.04 37.40
N LYS A 253 -5.57 -4.81 36.38
CA LYS A 253 -4.99 -6.13 36.10
C LYS A 253 -3.63 -6.00 35.43
N ARG A 254 -2.94 -7.14 35.24
CA ARG A 254 -1.71 -7.15 34.45
C ARG A 254 -2.02 -6.92 32.98
N VAL A 255 -1.00 -6.54 32.22
CA VAL A 255 -1.12 -6.25 30.78
C VAL A 255 -1.74 -7.42 30.03
N GLU A 256 -1.32 -8.64 30.36
CA GLU A 256 -1.75 -9.86 29.68
C GLU A 256 -3.26 -10.11 29.84
N ASP A 257 -3.84 -9.70 30.97
CA ASP A 257 -5.27 -9.85 31.26
C ASP A 257 -6.15 -8.87 30.47
N TYR A 258 -5.54 -7.87 29.84
CA TYR A 258 -6.20 -6.90 28.96
C TYR A 258 -6.07 -7.25 27.48
N MET A 259 -5.46 -8.39 27.15
CA MET A 259 -5.27 -8.85 25.79
C MET A 259 -6.37 -9.84 25.40
N ASP A 260 -7.04 -9.58 24.27
CA ASP A 260 -7.96 -10.51 23.63
C ASP A 260 -7.16 -11.41 22.67
N PHE A 261 -6.91 -12.64 23.11
CA PHE A 261 -6.21 -13.66 22.32
C PHE A 261 -7.15 -14.47 21.41
N GLU A 262 -8.47 -14.36 21.59
CA GLU A 262 -9.45 -15.10 20.80
C GLU A 262 -9.72 -14.40 19.47
N ASN A 263 -9.74 -13.07 19.47
CA ASN A 263 -10.02 -12.27 18.28
C ASN A 263 -8.80 -11.47 17.82
N SER A 264 -8.59 -11.43 16.51
CA SER A 264 -7.61 -10.52 15.92
C SER A 264 -8.12 -9.08 15.85
N SER A 265 -7.18 -8.14 15.90
CA SER A 265 -7.47 -6.70 15.82
C SER A 265 -8.05 -6.30 14.46
N ASP A 266 -8.81 -5.20 14.45
CA ASP A 266 -9.40 -4.69 13.20
C ASP A 266 -8.32 -4.23 12.21
N LEU A 267 -7.21 -3.70 12.72
CA LEU A 267 -6.08 -3.30 11.89
C LEU A 267 -5.47 -4.51 11.17
N TYR A 268 -5.31 -5.63 11.86
CA TYR A 268 -4.79 -6.86 11.29
C TYR A 268 -5.74 -7.41 10.21
N LYS A 269 -7.03 -7.53 10.53
CA LYS A 269 -8.07 -7.97 9.57
C LYS A 269 -8.11 -7.08 8.33
N TYR A 270 -8.05 -5.76 8.50
CA TYR A 270 -8.03 -4.83 7.38
C TYR A 270 -6.76 -4.96 6.53
N THR A 271 -5.62 -5.22 7.17
CA THR A 271 -4.35 -5.45 6.47
C THR A 271 -4.35 -6.77 5.68
N GLN A 272 -4.91 -7.83 6.24
CA GLN A 272 -5.14 -9.09 5.53
C GLN A 272 -6.03 -8.86 4.30
N LEU A 273 -7.16 -8.17 4.49
CA LEU A 273 -8.08 -7.85 3.41
C LEU A 273 -7.39 -7.05 2.30
N PHE A 274 -6.58 -6.04 2.68
CA PHE A 274 -5.79 -5.24 1.74
C PHE A 274 -4.84 -6.11 0.90
N ALA A 275 -4.10 -7.04 1.53
CA ALA A 275 -3.17 -7.93 0.83
C ALA A 275 -3.88 -8.93 -0.09
N ILE A 276 -5.02 -9.48 0.33
CA ILE A 276 -5.84 -10.42 -0.45
C ILE A 276 -6.43 -9.71 -1.67
N ILE A 277 -7.10 -8.56 -1.46
CA ILE A 277 -7.68 -7.78 -2.56
C ILE A 277 -6.59 -7.36 -3.56
N GLY A 278 -5.43 -6.91 -3.07
CA GLY A 278 -4.29 -6.56 -3.91
C GLY A 278 -3.85 -7.73 -4.80
N SER A 279 -3.81 -8.95 -4.25
CA SER A 279 -3.47 -10.16 -5.00
C SER A 279 -4.53 -10.55 -6.03
N VAL A 280 -5.81 -10.39 -5.71
CA VAL A 280 -6.91 -10.63 -6.66
C VAL A 280 -6.84 -9.66 -7.83
N VAL A 281 -6.65 -8.36 -7.55
CA VAL A 281 -6.51 -7.33 -8.60
C VAL A 281 -5.28 -7.62 -9.47
N TYR A 282 -4.16 -8.00 -8.86
CA TYR A 282 -2.96 -8.40 -9.60
C TYR A 282 -3.25 -9.57 -10.56
N ALA A 283 -3.89 -10.63 -10.06
CA ALA A 283 -4.26 -11.79 -10.86
C ALA A 283 -5.20 -11.43 -12.02
N ILE A 284 -6.17 -10.54 -11.80
CA ILE A 284 -7.06 -10.03 -12.86
C ILE A 284 -6.27 -9.29 -13.94
N ILE A 285 -5.36 -8.39 -13.55
CA ILE A 285 -4.52 -7.64 -14.51
C ILE A 285 -3.66 -8.61 -15.33
N VAL A 286 -3.00 -9.57 -14.69
CA VAL A 286 -2.17 -10.57 -15.37
C VAL A 286 -3.01 -11.49 -16.27
N GLY A 287 -4.17 -11.95 -15.81
CA GLY A 287 -5.09 -12.75 -16.62
C GLY A 287 -5.55 -12.00 -17.87
N PHE A 288 -5.89 -10.73 -17.73
CA PHE A 288 -6.26 -9.88 -18.86
C PHE A 288 -5.08 -9.62 -19.80
N PHE A 289 -3.87 -9.45 -19.27
CA PHE A 289 -2.65 -9.34 -20.08
C PHE A 289 -2.38 -10.61 -20.90
N ILE A 290 -2.49 -11.80 -20.29
CA ILE A 290 -2.30 -13.08 -20.98
C ILE A 290 -3.35 -13.23 -22.09
N PHE A 291 -4.61 -12.90 -21.80
CA PHE A 291 -5.67 -12.91 -22.80
C PHE A 291 -5.36 -11.97 -23.97
N LEU A 292 -4.98 -10.71 -23.68
CA LEU A 292 -4.58 -9.75 -24.71
C LEU A 292 -3.44 -10.29 -25.57
N LYS A 293 -2.39 -10.82 -24.94
CA LYS A 293 -1.20 -11.33 -25.61
C LYS A 293 -1.53 -12.49 -26.56
N ASN A 294 -2.42 -13.39 -26.15
CA ASN A 294 -2.78 -14.56 -26.98
C ASN A 294 -3.71 -14.22 -28.14
N VAL A 295 -4.54 -13.18 -28.01
CA VAL A 295 -5.57 -12.82 -29.00
C VAL A 295 -5.10 -11.72 -29.97
N THR A 296 -4.01 -11.02 -29.64
CA THR A 296 -3.55 -9.84 -30.38
C THR A 296 -2.28 -10.15 -31.16
N GLU A 297 -2.36 -10.10 -32.49
CA GLU A 297 -1.18 -10.11 -33.35
C GLU A 297 -0.62 -8.68 -33.45
N PHE A 298 0.62 -8.51 -33.01
CA PHE A 298 1.30 -7.22 -33.06
C PHE A 298 2.14 -7.08 -34.33
N ASP A 299 2.25 -5.86 -34.86
CA ASP A 299 3.10 -5.61 -36.02
C ASP A 299 4.59 -5.82 -35.69
N ALA A 300 5.37 -6.26 -36.70
CA ALA A 300 6.82 -6.44 -36.65
C ALA A 300 7.58 -5.23 -36.04
N MET A 301 7.03 -4.02 -36.22
CA MET A 301 7.59 -2.77 -35.72
C MET A 301 7.63 -2.67 -34.19
N PHE A 302 6.71 -3.34 -33.49
CA PHE A 302 6.69 -3.33 -32.03
C PHE A 302 7.62 -4.38 -31.42
N TYR A 303 7.95 -5.45 -32.17
CA TYR A 303 8.77 -6.53 -31.67
C TYR A 303 10.18 -6.07 -31.28
N GLN A 304 10.61 -6.55 -30.12
CA GLN A 304 11.99 -6.38 -29.69
C GLN A 304 12.87 -7.44 -30.37
N PRO A 305 14.00 -7.05 -31.01
CA PRO A 305 14.94 -8.02 -31.56
C PRO A 305 15.51 -8.89 -30.43
N LYS A 306 15.64 -10.20 -30.67
CA LYS A 306 16.24 -11.15 -29.72
C LYS A 306 17.75 -11.13 -29.90
N ASP A 307 18.50 -10.60 -28.92
CA ASP A 307 19.97 -10.72 -28.91
C ASP A 307 20.40 -11.87 -27.96
N PRO A 308 21.14 -12.88 -28.45
CA PRO A 308 21.59 -14.02 -27.64
C PRO A 308 22.49 -13.60 -26.47
N ASN A 309 23.18 -12.46 -26.57
CA ASN A 309 24.08 -11.93 -25.54
C ASN A 309 23.38 -11.04 -24.49
N GLU A 310 22.05 -10.89 -24.57
CA GLU A 310 21.29 -10.18 -23.54
C GLU A 310 21.42 -10.86 -22.17
N SER A 311 21.44 -10.03 -21.12
CA SER A 311 21.49 -10.51 -19.74
C SER A 311 20.28 -11.40 -19.41
N LEU A 312 20.49 -12.37 -18.52
CA LEU A 312 19.46 -13.32 -18.08
C LEU A 312 18.18 -12.61 -17.59
N PHE A 313 18.34 -11.44 -16.97
CA PHE A 313 17.25 -10.62 -16.49
C PHE A 313 16.29 -10.17 -17.61
N PHE A 314 16.82 -9.69 -18.75
CA PHE A 314 15.99 -9.33 -19.90
C PHE A 314 15.25 -10.54 -20.47
N LYS A 315 15.90 -11.72 -20.47
CA LYS A 315 15.29 -12.98 -20.95
C LYS A 315 14.10 -13.42 -20.09
N ILE A 316 14.16 -13.23 -18.77
CA ILE A 316 13.08 -13.59 -17.83
C ILE A 316 11.89 -12.63 -17.92
N ILE A 317 12.14 -11.32 -18.11
CA ILE A 317 11.08 -10.30 -18.14
C ILE A 317 10.38 -10.28 -19.51
N ARG A 318 11.10 -10.59 -20.59
CA ARG A 318 10.60 -10.50 -21.97
C ARG A 318 9.22 -11.15 -22.16
N PRO A 319 8.93 -12.39 -21.70
CA PRO A 319 7.61 -13.02 -21.82
C PRO A 319 6.44 -12.20 -21.23
N PHE A 320 6.72 -11.34 -20.25
CA PHE A 320 5.73 -10.46 -19.61
C PHE A 320 5.54 -9.12 -20.35
N THR A 321 6.13 -8.99 -21.55
CA THR A 321 5.91 -7.86 -22.45
C THR A 321 5.01 -8.27 -23.61
N PRO A 322 4.13 -7.38 -24.11
CA PRO A 322 3.26 -7.69 -25.25
C PRO A 322 4.05 -7.83 -26.56
N TRP A 323 5.30 -7.39 -26.60
CA TRP A 323 6.13 -7.29 -27.79
C TRP A 323 7.06 -8.48 -28.02
N SER A 324 6.80 -9.59 -27.35
CA SER A 324 7.60 -10.81 -27.47
C SER A 324 6.71 -12.00 -27.75
N ASN A 325 7.04 -12.72 -28.83
CA ASN A 325 6.56 -14.07 -29.09
C ASN A 325 7.40 -15.08 -28.30
#